data_AF-A0A167EX81-F1
#
_entry.id   AF-A0A167EX81-F1
#
_cell.length_a   1.000
_cell.length_b   1.000
_cell.length_c   1.000
_cell.angle_alpha   90.00
_cell.angle_beta   90.00
_cell.angle_gamma   90.00
#
_symmetry.space_group_name_H-M   'P 1'
#
loop_
_entity.id
_entity.type
_entity.pdbx_description
1 polymer ?
#
loop_
_entity_poly.entity_id
_entity_poly.type
_entity_poly.pdbx_seq_one_letter_code
_entity_poly.pdbx_strand_id
1 'polypeptide(L)'
;MGFGYKWILSFCMLVIPIAITLGVLFPLQNAHNRGGNTGSFLGDGGFGTGPGGGAPKPKNNNVELAKACTQFADLGNPLRYFWEKGQQQYTFNPNQWGLSNDAKSGMCMDVLFNNNGTYAKPEKAPPFQVTWQYSPAPAGQNNVHAFANIKLEKIFPKKLDTIKKLFVDFEWKYVTGNDNSTASESSTLASQSVNTNVAIDMFADKNSDTSKSNEKAAFEIMIWFAAIGASAHVIGQDTTSIVTTKSLADATTGTEVTFDLYADKHPTTSQFVLTWKAQTITEKFHGDVYPLIEYILNSGNSSYPNSDAYLGSFGMGTEAYDSPSNVTFYCPDFAVSVE
;
A
#
# COMPACT_ATOMS: atom_id res chain seq x y z
N MET A 1 1.18 -44.99 15.62
CA MET A 1 0.78 -43.89 16.53
C MET A 1 1.95 -42.93 16.61
N GLY A 2 1.74 -41.69 16.19
CA GLY A 2 2.77 -40.67 16.12
C GLY A 2 2.28 -39.44 15.36
N PHE A 3 1.13 -38.89 15.77
CA PHE A 3 0.67 -37.60 15.26
C PHE A 3 1.53 -36.50 15.90
N GLY A 4 2.38 -35.88 15.09
CA GLY A 4 3.35 -34.88 15.51
C GLY A 4 2.68 -33.55 15.85
N TYR A 5 2.91 -33.12 17.10
CA TYR A 5 2.46 -31.90 17.78
C TYR A 5 3.00 -30.56 17.18
N LYS A 6 3.23 -30.46 15.86
CA LYS A 6 3.80 -29.24 15.25
C LYS A 6 2.81 -28.12 14.93
N TRP A 7 1.51 -28.34 15.11
CA TRP A 7 0.47 -27.36 14.70
C TRP A 7 -0.07 -26.48 15.84
N ILE A 8 0.25 -26.77 17.10
CA ILE A 8 -0.39 -26.11 18.26
C ILE A 8 0.44 -24.91 18.79
N LEU A 9 1.66 -24.69 18.28
CA LEU A 9 2.54 -23.60 18.72
C LEU A 9 2.56 -22.37 17.79
N SER A 10 1.78 -22.37 16.70
CA SER A 10 1.50 -21.15 15.90
C SER A 10 0.41 -20.26 16.51
N PHE A 11 -0.09 -20.60 17.70
CA PHE A 11 -1.33 -20.05 18.27
C PHE A 11 -1.20 -18.68 18.96
N CYS A 12 -0.06 -18.01 18.88
CA CYS A 12 0.15 -16.66 19.42
C CYS A 12 1.11 -15.83 18.54
N MET A 13 1.11 -16.03 17.21
CA MET A 13 1.86 -15.14 16.33
C MET A 13 1.02 -13.88 16.11
N LEU A 14 1.26 -12.90 16.97
CA LEU A 14 0.63 -11.59 16.96
C LEU A 14 0.85 -10.92 15.59
N VAL A 15 -0.15 -11.03 14.72
CA VAL A 15 -0.27 -10.28 13.46
C VAL A 15 -0.43 -8.82 13.85
N ILE A 16 0.66 -8.05 13.88
CA ILE A 16 0.63 -6.59 14.08
C ILE A 16 0.94 -5.90 12.74
N PRO A 17 -0.02 -5.62 11.86
CA PRO A 17 0.18 -4.66 10.80
C PRO A 17 0.11 -3.22 11.35
N ILE A 18 1.04 -2.36 10.94
CA ILE A 18 0.83 -0.91 10.82
C ILE A 18 0.85 -0.08 12.13
N ALA A 19 0.76 -0.70 13.31
CA ALA A 19 0.87 0.03 14.59
C ALA A 19 2.17 0.83 14.77
N ILE A 20 3.22 0.60 13.98
CA ILE A 20 4.53 1.29 14.12
C ILE A 20 4.76 2.30 12.99
N THR A 21 3.72 2.68 12.24
CA THR A 21 3.79 3.91 11.43
C THR A 21 3.86 5.20 12.28
N LEU A 22 3.85 5.08 13.62
CA LEU A 22 3.60 6.04 14.73
C LEU A 22 4.39 7.37 14.79
N GLY A 23 5.23 7.72 13.81
CA GLY A 23 5.96 8.99 13.91
C GLY A 23 6.79 9.42 12.71
N VAL A 24 6.90 8.60 11.67
CA VAL A 24 7.80 8.88 10.53
C VAL A 24 7.06 9.42 9.30
N LEU A 25 5.78 9.09 9.13
CA LEU A 25 4.98 9.62 8.02
C LEU A 25 4.62 11.10 8.19
N PHE A 26 4.47 11.60 9.42
CA PHE A 26 4.28 13.04 9.67
C PHE A 26 5.47 13.89 9.19
N PRO A 27 6.74 13.55 9.52
CA PRO A 27 7.91 14.16 8.91
C PRO A 27 7.93 14.08 7.38
N LEU A 28 7.56 12.95 6.77
CA LEU A 28 7.50 12.81 5.31
C LEU A 28 6.41 13.67 4.67
N GLN A 29 5.19 13.69 5.22
CA GLN A 29 4.10 14.54 4.73
C GLN A 29 4.46 16.02 4.90
N ASN A 30 5.15 16.37 5.99
CA ASN A 30 5.64 17.73 6.22
C ASN A 30 6.81 18.06 5.26
N ALA A 31 7.70 17.11 4.96
CA ALA A 31 8.76 17.26 3.98
C ALA A 31 8.22 17.36 2.55
N HIS A 32 7.15 16.62 2.22
CA HIS A 32 6.40 16.70 0.97
C HIS A 32 5.88 18.13 0.75
N ASN A 33 5.23 18.69 1.79
CA ASN A 33 4.66 20.03 1.75
C ASN A 33 5.71 21.17 1.79
N ARG A 34 6.93 20.91 2.27
CA ARG A 34 7.98 21.94 2.48
C ARG A 34 9.20 21.82 1.57
N GLY A 35 9.24 20.89 0.63
CA GLY A 35 10.36 20.75 -0.31
C GLY A 35 11.64 20.21 0.28
N GLY A 36 11.54 19.32 1.27
CA GLY A 36 12.71 18.61 1.78
C GLY A 36 13.70 19.46 2.58
N ASN A 37 13.29 20.64 3.08
CA ASN A 37 14.20 21.47 3.90
C ASN A 37 14.44 20.93 5.32
N THR A 38 13.81 19.83 5.68
CA THR A 38 14.19 19.00 6.83
C THR A 38 14.82 17.75 6.28
N GLY A 39 16.14 17.63 6.42
CA GLY A 39 16.83 16.37 6.19
C GLY A 39 16.02 15.25 6.86
N SER A 40 15.75 14.20 6.08
CA SER A 40 15.23 12.96 6.65
C SER A 40 16.11 12.63 7.86
N PHE A 41 15.50 12.52 9.03
CA PHE A 41 16.17 12.07 10.26
C PHE A 41 16.69 10.62 10.12
N LEU A 42 16.41 9.94 9.00
CA LEU A 42 16.60 8.50 8.80
C LEU A 42 17.54 8.13 7.63
N GLY A 43 18.60 8.91 7.44
CA GLY A 43 19.79 8.42 6.73
C GLY A 43 19.85 8.69 5.23
N ASP A 44 21.09 8.63 4.73
CA ASP A 44 21.60 9.15 3.46
C ASP A 44 20.74 8.88 2.22
N GLY A 45 19.96 9.90 1.87
CA GLY A 45 19.51 10.20 0.52
C GLY A 45 19.72 11.70 0.28
N GLY A 46 20.98 12.13 0.31
CA GLY A 46 21.42 13.53 0.33
C GLY A 46 20.57 14.47 -0.52
N PHE A 47 19.96 15.45 0.14
CA PHE A 47 19.22 16.54 -0.48
C PHE A 47 20.21 17.59 -0.99
N GLY A 48 20.27 17.77 -2.31
CA GLY A 48 20.86 18.96 -2.91
C GLY A 48 19.92 20.15 -2.68
N THR A 49 20.18 20.95 -1.65
CA THR A 49 19.45 22.17 -1.33
C THR A 49 19.86 23.31 -2.27
N GLY A 50 19.01 23.64 -3.25
CA GLY A 50 18.97 24.97 -3.84
C GLY A 50 17.89 25.79 -3.13
N PRO A 51 18.19 26.92 -2.47
CA PRO A 51 17.19 27.70 -1.76
C PRO A 51 16.29 28.42 -2.77
N GLY A 52 14.96 28.27 -2.65
CA GLY A 52 13.99 29.16 -3.29
C GLY A 52 13.55 28.84 -4.73
N GLY A 53 13.63 27.58 -5.17
CA GLY A 53 13.10 27.19 -6.47
C GLY A 53 11.56 27.11 -6.46
N GLY A 54 10.88 27.88 -7.31
CA GLY A 54 9.48 27.65 -7.63
C GLY A 54 9.24 26.23 -8.18
N ALA A 55 7.98 25.86 -8.42
CA ALA A 55 7.64 24.54 -8.98
C ALA A 55 8.57 24.19 -10.17
N PRO A 56 9.14 22.97 -10.21
CA PRO A 56 10.08 22.57 -11.24
C PRO A 56 9.44 22.77 -12.62
N LYS A 57 10.25 23.14 -13.61
CA LYS A 57 9.79 23.29 -15.00
C LYS A 57 9.97 21.96 -15.74
N PRO A 58 9.18 21.70 -16.80
CA PRO A 58 9.41 20.53 -17.66
C PRO A 58 10.84 20.58 -18.21
N LYS A 59 11.58 19.46 -18.08
CA LYS A 59 13.00 19.40 -18.51
C LYS A 59 13.11 19.10 -20.02
N ASN A 60 12.46 18.02 -20.46
CA ASN A 60 12.43 17.49 -21.83
C ASN A 60 11.35 16.40 -21.93
N ASN A 61 11.28 15.70 -23.07
CA ASN A 61 10.33 14.58 -23.29
C ASN A 61 10.91 13.19 -22.97
N ASN A 62 12.06 13.12 -22.29
CA ASN A 62 12.64 11.84 -21.88
C ASN A 62 12.01 11.34 -20.57
N VAL A 63 12.36 10.11 -20.19
CA VAL A 63 12.06 9.55 -18.87
C VAL A 63 13.24 9.71 -17.92
N GLU A 64 12.96 9.88 -16.63
CA GLU A 64 13.93 9.90 -15.54
C GLU A 64 13.61 8.80 -14.52
N LEU A 65 14.63 8.05 -14.12
CA LEU A 65 14.53 7.05 -13.06
C LEU A 65 14.78 7.69 -11.69
N ALA A 66 13.79 7.64 -10.82
CA ALA A 66 13.89 7.96 -9.40
C ALA A 66 14.13 6.67 -8.61
N LYS A 67 15.13 6.66 -7.72
CA LYS A 67 15.45 5.49 -6.90
C LYS A 67 15.60 5.85 -5.42
N ALA A 68 15.05 5.02 -4.54
CA ALA A 68 15.31 5.08 -3.10
C ALA A 68 15.46 3.67 -2.52
N CYS A 69 16.60 3.43 -1.86
CA CYS A 69 16.84 2.23 -1.05
C CYS A 69 16.86 2.55 0.44
N THR A 70 16.31 3.69 0.85
CA THR A 70 16.20 4.13 2.23
C THR A 70 14.90 3.62 2.86
N GLN A 71 14.84 3.59 4.19
CA GLN A 71 13.65 3.15 4.93
C GLN A 71 12.40 3.91 4.49
N PHE A 72 12.55 5.23 4.27
CA PHE A 72 11.49 6.12 3.84
C PHE A 72 11.99 7.08 2.76
N ALA A 73 11.11 7.40 1.81
CA ALA A 73 11.35 8.42 0.79
C ALA A 73 10.03 8.97 0.26
N ASP A 74 10.08 10.16 -0.31
CA ASP A 74 9.00 10.74 -1.10
C ASP A 74 9.50 10.94 -2.54
N LEU A 75 9.46 9.86 -3.32
CA LEU A 75 9.93 9.88 -4.70
C LEU A 75 8.96 10.61 -5.64
N GLY A 76 7.77 11.02 -5.17
CA GLY A 76 6.77 11.76 -5.95
C GLY A 76 6.77 13.27 -5.73
N ASN A 77 7.70 13.79 -4.91
CA ASN A 77 7.68 15.16 -4.43
C ASN A 77 7.54 16.20 -5.56
N PRO A 78 6.53 17.09 -5.53
CA PRO A 78 6.29 18.06 -6.59
C PRO A 78 7.32 19.19 -6.65
N LEU A 79 8.27 19.25 -5.71
CA LEU A 79 9.40 20.18 -5.76
C LEU A 79 10.63 19.55 -6.42
N ARG A 80 10.63 18.23 -6.64
CA ARG A 80 11.66 17.50 -7.39
C ARG A 80 11.20 17.19 -8.82
N TYR A 81 9.95 16.78 -8.99
CA TYR A 81 9.39 16.35 -10.26
C TYR A 81 8.31 17.31 -10.75
N PHE A 82 8.33 17.60 -12.05
CA PHE A 82 7.28 18.38 -12.69
C PHE A 82 6.05 17.51 -12.91
N TRP A 83 4.90 18.00 -12.47
CA TRP A 83 3.59 17.42 -12.73
C TRP A 83 2.80 18.41 -13.60
N GLU A 84 2.33 17.97 -14.77
CA GLU A 84 1.54 18.83 -15.65
C GLU A 84 0.23 19.27 -14.97
N LYS A 85 -0.28 20.45 -15.33
CA LYS A 85 -1.52 20.95 -14.74
C LYS A 85 -2.67 19.99 -15.03
N GLY A 86 -3.36 19.56 -13.97
CA GLY A 86 -4.47 18.62 -14.06
C GLY A 86 -4.05 17.15 -13.92
N GLN A 87 -2.74 16.84 -13.95
CA GLN A 87 -2.26 15.51 -13.60
C GLN A 87 -2.44 15.28 -12.09
N GLN A 88 -3.01 14.13 -11.73
CA GLN A 88 -3.06 13.70 -10.33
C GLN A 88 -1.64 13.46 -9.81
N GLN A 89 -1.44 13.76 -8.53
CA GLN A 89 -0.15 13.62 -7.87
C GLN A 89 -0.14 12.40 -6.97
N TYR A 90 1.04 11.79 -6.90
CA TYR A 90 1.27 10.58 -6.14
C TYR A 90 2.54 10.72 -5.33
N THR A 91 2.55 10.14 -4.12
CA THR A 91 3.77 9.91 -3.35
C THR A 91 4.13 8.43 -3.45
N PHE A 92 5.39 8.15 -3.74
CA PHE A 92 5.95 6.81 -3.80
C PHE A 92 6.96 6.64 -2.66
N ASN A 93 6.75 5.60 -1.84
CA ASN A 93 7.51 5.43 -0.60
C ASN A 93 7.88 3.96 -0.38
N PRO A 94 9.19 3.63 -0.21
CA PRO A 94 9.61 2.31 0.24
C PRO A 94 8.95 1.87 1.56
N ASN A 95 8.69 2.83 2.46
CA ASN A 95 7.91 2.67 3.68
C ASN A 95 8.24 1.38 4.46
N GLN A 96 9.52 1.22 4.80
CA GLN A 96 10.05 0.08 5.55
C GLN A 96 9.84 0.27 7.06
N TRP A 97 8.58 0.50 7.44
CA TRP A 97 8.18 0.88 8.79
C TRP A 97 8.41 -0.21 9.84
N GLY A 98 8.52 -1.48 9.43
CA GLY A 98 8.79 -2.60 10.32
C GLY A 98 10.26 -2.72 10.75
N LEU A 99 11.14 -1.91 10.15
CA LEU A 99 12.56 -1.86 10.49
C LEU A 99 12.85 -0.91 11.67
N SER A 100 13.82 -1.25 12.51
CA SER A 100 14.40 -0.30 13.46
C SER A 100 15.17 0.80 12.73
N ASN A 101 15.31 1.97 13.35
CA ASN A 101 15.93 3.16 12.73
C ASN A 101 17.39 2.95 12.28
N ASP A 102 18.06 1.90 12.75
CA ASP A 102 19.45 1.53 12.45
C ASP A 102 19.56 0.28 11.56
N ALA A 103 18.45 -0.39 11.25
CA ALA A 103 18.47 -1.57 10.41
C ALA A 103 18.82 -1.20 8.95
N LYS A 104 19.59 -2.07 8.31
CA LYS A 104 19.87 -1.93 6.88
C LYS A 104 18.58 -2.19 6.10
N SER A 105 18.30 -1.32 5.14
CA SER A 105 17.24 -1.52 4.17
C SER A 105 17.43 -2.83 3.40
N GLY A 106 16.38 -3.63 3.33
CA GLY A 106 16.29 -4.82 2.48
C GLY A 106 15.56 -4.54 1.17
N MET A 107 15.34 -3.27 0.82
CA MET A 107 14.43 -2.86 -0.24
C MET A 107 14.95 -1.66 -1.05
N CYS A 108 14.66 -1.66 -2.34
CA CYS A 108 14.82 -0.51 -3.23
C CYS A 108 13.54 -0.29 -4.04
N MET A 109 13.04 0.95 -4.06
CA MET A 109 11.97 1.39 -4.94
C MET A 109 12.54 2.21 -6.10
N ASP A 110 12.04 1.93 -7.29
CA ASP A 110 12.37 2.61 -8.54
C ASP A 110 11.07 3.13 -9.18
N VAL A 111 11.06 4.39 -9.64
CA VAL A 111 9.90 5.04 -10.29
C VAL A 111 10.36 5.71 -11.58
N LEU A 112 9.64 5.51 -12.69
CA LEU A 112 9.97 6.11 -13.98
C LEU A 112 9.06 7.30 -14.26
N PHE A 113 9.60 8.51 -14.12
CA PHE A 113 8.87 9.76 -14.37
C PHE A 113 9.06 10.24 -15.81
N ASN A 114 7.99 10.73 -16.43
CA ASN A 114 8.09 11.52 -17.65
C ASN A 114 8.58 12.94 -17.29
N ASN A 115 9.68 13.40 -17.87
CA ASN A 115 10.28 14.71 -17.55
C ASN A 115 9.40 15.91 -17.91
N ASN A 116 8.39 15.70 -18.75
CA ASN A 116 7.38 16.67 -19.11
C ASN A 116 6.11 16.57 -18.24
N GLY A 117 6.07 15.66 -17.27
CA GLY A 117 4.98 15.53 -16.30
C GLY A 117 3.63 15.06 -16.87
N THR A 118 3.59 14.59 -18.12
CA THR A 118 2.36 14.15 -18.78
C THR A 118 2.23 12.63 -18.79
N TYR A 119 1.02 12.12 -18.61
CA TYR A 119 0.69 10.70 -18.73
C TYR A 119 -0.56 10.53 -19.60
N ALA A 120 -0.84 9.30 -20.03
CA ALA A 120 -1.92 9.01 -20.98
C ALA A 120 -3.32 9.46 -20.49
N LYS A 121 -3.51 9.57 -19.18
CA LYS A 121 -4.73 10.07 -18.52
C LYS A 121 -4.34 10.87 -17.26
N PRO A 122 -5.16 11.85 -16.82
CA PRO A 122 -4.92 12.60 -15.58
C PRO A 122 -4.73 11.72 -14.34
N GLU A 123 -5.43 10.59 -14.29
CA GLU A 123 -5.42 9.63 -13.19
C GLU A 123 -4.18 8.72 -13.21
N LYS A 124 -3.46 8.62 -14.33
CA LYS A 124 -2.39 7.62 -14.48
C LYS A 124 -1.15 8.02 -13.69
N ALA A 125 -0.65 7.08 -12.88
CA ALA A 125 0.62 7.21 -12.19
C ALA A 125 1.82 6.83 -13.08
N PRO A 126 3.02 7.35 -12.78
CA PRO A 126 4.25 6.78 -13.31
C PRO A 126 4.42 5.32 -12.87
N PRO A 127 4.94 4.44 -13.75
CA PRO A 127 5.19 3.05 -13.39
C PRO A 127 6.31 2.94 -12.37
N PHE A 128 6.20 1.97 -11.48
CA PHE A 128 7.16 1.77 -10.40
C PHE A 128 7.41 0.29 -10.11
N GLN A 129 8.55 0.00 -9.51
CA GLN A 129 8.89 -1.31 -8.99
C GLN A 129 9.51 -1.21 -7.60
N VAL A 130 9.42 -2.31 -6.87
CA VAL A 130 10.03 -2.49 -5.56
C VAL A 130 10.73 -3.84 -5.54
N THR A 131 12.05 -3.83 -5.39
CA THR A 131 12.83 -5.04 -5.18
C THR A 131 13.17 -5.18 -3.71
N TRP A 132 12.93 -6.33 -3.13
CA TRP A 132 13.17 -6.54 -1.70
C TRP A 132 13.54 -7.97 -1.34
N GLN A 133 14.20 -8.11 -0.19
CA GLN A 133 14.49 -9.37 0.47
C GLN A 133 14.58 -9.12 1.99
N TYR A 134 13.79 -9.88 2.76
CA TYR A 134 13.87 -9.89 4.21
C TYR A 134 13.96 -11.32 4.73
N SER A 135 14.69 -11.48 5.82
CA SER A 135 14.61 -12.73 6.61
C SER A 135 13.30 -12.74 7.39
N PRO A 136 12.73 -13.91 7.70
CA PRO A 136 11.58 -14.01 8.59
C PRO A 136 11.83 -13.27 9.91
N ALA A 137 10.82 -12.56 10.40
CA ALA A 137 10.91 -11.91 11.70
C ALA A 137 11.06 -12.96 12.82
N PRO A 138 11.72 -12.62 13.94
CA PRO A 138 11.75 -13.48 15.10
C PRO A 138 10.34 -13.84 15.59
N ALA A 139 10.17 -15.06 16.11
CA ALA A 139 8.89 -15.52 16.61
C ALA A 139 8.31 -14.56 17.66
N GLY A 140 7.02 -14.23 17.52
CA GLY A 140 6.31 -13.31 18.41
C GLY A 140 6.50 -11.82 18.10
N GLN A 141 7.19 -11.48 17.02
CA GLN A 141 7.29 -10.11 16.51
C GLN A 141 6.40 -9.90 15.28
N ASN A 142 6.18 -8.62 14.94
CA ASN A 142 5.58 -8.26 13.68
C ASN A 142 6.41 -8.82 12.51
N ASN A 143 5.76 -9.52 11.59
CA ASN A 143 6.43 -10.10 10.42
C ASN A 143 6.41 -9.19 9.18
N VAL A 144 5.70 -8.05 9.20
CA VAL A 144 5.70 -7.09 8.10
C VAL A 144 6.87 -6.12 8.26
N HIS A 145 7.82 -6.16 7.32
CA HIS A 145 8.99 -5.29 7.33
C HIS A 145 8.74 -3.95 6.64
N ALA A 146 7.87 -3.94 5.63
CA ALA A 146 7.58 -2.75 4.83
C ALA A 146 6.20 -2.83 4.19
N PHE A 147 5.58 -1.67 3.92
CA PHE A 147 4.44 -1.55 3.01
C PHE A 147 4.80 -0.57 1.90
N ALA A 148 5.56 -1.03 0.91
CA ALA A 148 6.03 -0.19 -0.17
C ALA A 148 4.85 0.19 -1.08
N ASN A 149 4.58 1.49 -1.21
CA ASN A 149 3.30 1.94 -1.76
C ASN A 149 3.42 3.19 -2.63
N ILE A 150 2.38 3.36 -3.44
CA ILE A 150 1.96 4.60 -4.07
C ILE A 150 0.74 5.15 -3.33
N LYS A 151 0.77 6.42 -2.94
CA LYS A 151 -0.31 7.13 -2.24
C LYS A 151 -0.89 8.22 -3.12
N LEU A 152 -2.21 8.29 -3.21
CA LEU A 152 -2.93 9.35 -3.91
C LEU A 152 -2.92 10.65 -3.10
N GLU A 153 -2.45 11.75 -3.70
CA GLU A 153 -2.36 13.06 -3.04
C GLU A 153 -3.51 14.00 -3.45
N LYS A 154 -3.83 14.95 -2.56
CA LYS A 154 -4.77 16.08 -2.78
C LYS A 154 -6.25 15.74 -3.00
N ILE A 155 -6.62 14.46 -3.09
CA ILE A 155 -8.03 14.03 -3.25
C ILE A 155 -8.75 13.86 -1.90
N PHE A 156 -8.03 13.32 -0.91
CA PHE A 156 -8.55 13.05 0.43
C PHE A 156 -8.14 14.15 1.42
N PRO A 157 -8.93 14.40 2.49
CA PRO A 157 -10.03 13.59 3.01
C PRO A 157 -11.38 13.89 2.32
N LYS A 158 -12.22 12.86 2.19
CA LYS A 158 -13.61 12.97 1.71
C LYS A 158 -14.53 12.23 2.66
N LYS A 159 -15.75 12.75 2.88
CA LYS A 159 -16.76 11.98 3.61
C LYS A 159 -17.13 10.73 2.81
N LEU A 160 -17.25 9.60 3.48
CA LEU A 160 -17.60 8.33 2.85
C LEU A 160 -18.92 8.45 2.10
N ASP A 161 -19.96 9.03 2.69
CA ASP A 161 -21.27 9.24 2.03
C ASP A 161 -21.25 10.06 0.73
N THR A 162 -20.22 10.89 0.55
CA THR A 162 -20.05 11.71 -0.67
C THR A 162 -19.40 10.96 -1.82
N ILE A 163 -18.66 9.88 -1.55
CA ILE A 163 -18.01 9.06 -2.57
C ILE A 163 -19.09 8.19 -3.23
N LYS A 164 -19.16 8.24 -4.56
CA LYS A 164 -20.07 7.44 -5.39
C LYS A 164 -19.33 6.33 -6.11
N LYS A 165 -18.08 6.59 -6.49
CA LYS A 165 -17.19 5.59 -7.07
C LYS A 165 -15.78 5.77 -6.57
N LEU A 166 -15.10 4.65 -6.40
CA LEU A 166 -13.67 4.55 -6.17
C LEU A 166 -13.15 3.59 -7.23
N PHE A 167 -12.90 4.15 -8.41
CA PHE A 167 -12.51 3.37 -9.57
C PHE A 167 -11.00 3.18 -9.58
N VAL A 168 -10.55 1.94 -9.77
CA VAL A 168 -9.13 1.60 -9.89
C VAL A 168 -8.89 0.85 -11.20
N ASP A 169 -7.74 1.13 -11.81
CA ASP A 169 -7.27 0.50 -13.03
C ASP A 169 -5.80 0.18 -12.83
N PHE A 170 -5.47 -1.10 -12.67
CA PHE A 170 -4.10 -1.50 -12.43
C PHE A 170 -3.71 -2.79 -13.13
N GLU A 171 -2.41 -2.91 -13.36
CA GLU A 171 -1.71 -4.14 -13.63
C GLU A 171 -0.46 -4.20 -12.74
N TRP A 172 -0.22 -5.35 -12.15
CA TRP A 172 1.01 -5.63 -11.42
C TRP A 172 1.48 -7.06 -11.67
N LYS A 173 2.75 -7.32 -11.37
CA LYS A 173 3.31 -8.67 -11.32
C LYS A 173 4.38 -8.77 -10.25
N TYR A 174 4.61 -10.00 -9.80
CA TYR A 174 5.80 -10.34 -9.03
C TYR A 174 6.71 -11.27 -9.82
N VAL A 175 8.01 -11.10 -9.68
CA VAL A 175 9.05 -11.94 -10.29
C VAL A 175 10.22 -12.14 -9.34
N THR A 176 10.94 -13.24 -9.48
CA THR A 176 12.18 -13.49 -8.73
C THR A 176 13.32 -12.64 -9.31
N GLY A 177 14.21 -12.15 -8.43
CA GLY A 177 15.37 -11.36 -8.81
C GLY A 177 15.16 -9.87 -8.66
N ASN A 178 15.81 -9.09 -9.53
CA ASN A 178 15.90 -7.63 -9.45
C ASN A 178 15.29 -6.92 -10.68
N ASP A 179 14.86 -7.68 -11.68
CA ASP A 179 14.34 -7.14 -12.93
C ASP A 179 12.90 -7.57 -13.12
N ASN A 180 12.19 -6.86 -13.98
CA ASN A 180 10.79 -7.11 -14.31
C ASN A 180 10.61 -7.61 -15.76
N SER A 181 11.68 -8.14 -16.38
CA SER A 181 11.70 -8.50 -17.80
C SER A 181 10.97 -9.80 -18.11
N THR A 182 10.81 -10.66 -17.11
CA THR A 182 10.16 -11.97 -17.22
C THR A 182 8.64 -11.90 -17.05
N ALA A 183 7.96 -12.99 -17.40
CA ALA A 183 6.52 -13.15 -17.12
C ALA A 183 6.28 -13.21 -15.61
N SER A 184 5.04 -12.95 -15.19
CA SER A 184 4.70 -13.01 -13.76
C SER A 184 4.92 -14.41 -13.18
N GLU A 185 5.43 -14.45 -11.95
CA GLU A 185 5.69 -15.66 -11.19
C GLU A 185 4.79 -15.78 -9.95
N SER A 186 3.87 -14.82 -9.72
CA SER A 186 3.09 -14.66 -8.48
C SER A 186 2.41 -15.95 -7.98
N SER A 187 1.92 -16.80 -8.88
CA SER A 187 1.25 -18.07 -8.54
C SER A 187 2.20 -19.14 -8.00
N THR A 188 3.51 -19.00 -8.22
CA THR A 188 4.54 -19.97 -7.82
C THR A 188 5.36 -19.52 -6.62
N LEU A 189 5.34 -18.23 -6.27
CA LEU A 189 6.19 -17.65 -5.22
C LEU A 189 5.94 -18.24 -3.83
N ALA A 190 4.70 -18.65 -3.52
CA ALA A 190 4.40 -19.35 -2.28
C ALA A 190 5.22 -20.66 -2.14
N SER A 191 5.44 -21.38 -3.24
CA SER A 191 6.29 -22.60 -3.25
C SER A 191 7.78 -22.30 -3.06
N GLN A 192 8.18 -21.05 -3.28
CA GLN A 192 9.53 -20.54 -3.09
C GLN A 192 9.71 -19.88 -1.71
N SER A 193 8.75 -20.06 -0.80
CA SER A 193 8.78 -19.46 0.55
C SER A 193 8.80 -17.92 0.55
N VAL A 194 8.21 -17.31 -0.46
CA VAL A 194 7.98 -15.85 -0.48
C VAL A 194 6.66 -15.57 0.22
N ASN A 195 6.68 -14.61 1.14
CA ASN A 195 5.53 -14.18 1.90
C ASN A 195 5.25 -12.68 1.66
N THR A 196 4.11 -12.37 1.05
CA THR A 196 3.73 -11.01 0.69
C THR A 196 2.24 -10.89 0.35
N ASN A 197 1.74 -9.67 0.22
CA ASN A 197 0.43 -9.40 -0.34
C ASN A 197 0.52 -8.30 -1.41
N VAL A 198 -0.61 -8.01 -2.05
CA VAL A 198 -0.79 -6.79 -2.82
C VAL A 198 -2.13 -6.20 -2.40
N ALA A 199 -2.11 -4.95 -1.92
CA ALA A 199 -3.25 -4.37 -1.23
C ALA A 199 -3.43 -2.88 -1.55
N ILE A 200 -4.70 -2.47 -1.60
CA ILE A 200 -5.10 -1.11 -1.29
C ILE A 200 -5.24 -0.99 0.22
N ASP A 201 -4.73 0.09 0.79
CA ASP A 201 -4.79 0.43 2.21
C ASP A 201 -5.36 1.85 2.37
N MET A 202 -6.40 1.97 3.20
CA MET A 202 -7.15 3.20 3.39
C MET A 202 -7.47 3.42 4.86
N PHE A 203 -7.39 4.67 5.31
CA PHE A 203 -7.67 5.03 6.70
C PHE A 203 -8.89 5.94 6.79
N ALA A 204 -9.75 5.66 7.77
CA ALA A 204 -10.98 6.42 7.99
C ALA A 204 -11.20 6.80 9.45
N ASP A 205 -11.81 7.97 9.66
CA ASP A 205 -12.14 8.50 10.98
C ASP A 205 -13.31 9.47 10.90
N LYS A 206 -14.05 9.66 12.01
CA LYS A 206 -15.09 10.70 12.11
C LYS A 206 -14.51 12.11 11.98
N ASN A 207 -13.26 12.30 12.38
CA ASN A 207 -12.52 13.53 12.26
C ASN A 207 -11.67 13.54 10.97
N SER A 208 -11.89 14.53 10.12
CA SER A 208 -11.23 14.71 8.83
C SER A 208 -9.69 14.82 8.90
N ASP A 209 -9.13 15.37 9.98
CA ASP A 209 -7.68 15.46 10.15
C ASP A 209 -7.08 14.17 10.70
N THR A 210 -7.82 13.47 11.55
CA THR A 210 -7.42 12.19 12.13
C THR A 210 -7.46 11.08 11.09
N SER A 211 -8.41 11.11 10.14
CA SER A 211 -8.51 10.12 9.06
C SER A 211 -7.30 10.10 8.13
N LYS A 212 -6.54 11.21 8.05
CA LYS A 212 -5.29 11.30 7.27
C LYS A 212 -4.12 10.56 7.92
N SER A 213 -4.27 10.16 9.19
CA SER A 213 -3.22 9.53 9.97
C SER A 213 -3.41 8.03 9.98
N ASN A 214 -2.48 7.32 9.35
CA ASN A 214 -2.43 5.85 9.34
C ASN A 214 -2.34 5.25 10.76
N GLU A 215 -1.96 6.06 11.75
CA GLU A 215 -1.74 5.67 13.14
C GLU A 215 -2.96 5.91 14.05
N LYS A 216 -3.68 7.00 13.79
CA LYS A 216 -4.70 7.55 14.70
C LYS A 216 -6.11 7.36 14.19
N ALA A 217 -6.27 7.15 12.88
CA ALA A 217 -7.57 6.90 12.29
C ALA A 217 -8.23 5.69 12.96
N ALA A 218 -9.48 5.85 13.41
CA ALA A 218 -10.22 4.78 14.09
C ALA A 218 -10.39 3.51 13.26
N PHE A 219 -10.32 3.61 11.93
CA PHE A 219 -10.55 2.50 11.02
C PHE A 219 -9.45 2.37 9.98
N GLU A 220 -9.14 1.13 9.64
CA GLU A 220 -8.32 0.75 8.50
C GLU A 220 -9.17 -0.16 7.60
N ILE A 221 -9.26 0.18 6.31
CA ILE A 221 -10.02 -0.55 5.30
C ILE A 221 -9.05 -0.97 4.22
N MET A 222 -8.77 -2.27 4.14
CA MET A 222 -7.88 -2.84 3.14
C MET A 222 -8.64 -3.63 2.09
N ILE A 223 -8.11 -3.66 0.87
CA ILE A 223 -8.58 -4.54 -0.21
C ILE A 223 -7.35 -5.25 -0.78
N TRP A 224 -7.19 -6.52 -0.43
CA TRP A 224 -6.08 -7.36 -0.87
C TRP A 224 -6.45 -8.07 -2.17
N PHE A 225 -5.66 -7.84 -3.21
CA PHE A 225 -5.76 -8.52 -4.50
C PHE A 225 -4.85 -9.74 -4.59
N ALA A 226 -3.93 -9.90 -3.65
CA ALA A 226 -3.13 -11.11 -3.53
C ALA A 226 -2.76 -11.36 -2.06
N ALA A 227 -2.68 -12.64 -1.71
CA ALA A 227 -1.98 -13.13 -0.53
C ALA A 227 -1.08 -14.28 -1.00
N ILE A 228 0.23 -14.12 -0.85
CA ILE A 228 1.25 -15.04 -1.35
C ILE A 228 2.01 -15.56 -0.12
N GLY A 229 2.11 -16.88 -0.01
CA GLY A 229 2.77 -17.53 1.11
C GLY A 229 1.88 -17.65 2.36
N ALA A 230 2.34 -18.43 3.33
CA ALA A 230 1.58 -18.77 4.52
C ALA A 230 1.52 -17.62 5.53
N SER A 231 2.49 -16.70 5.52
CA SER A 231 2.52 -15.57 6.45
C SER A 231 1.61 -14.40 6.02
N ALA A 232 1.09 -14.41 4.79
CA ALA A 232 0.14 -13.42 4.29
C ALA A 232 -1.26 -13.63 4.90
N HIS A 233 -1.39 -13.24 6.16
CA HIS A 233 -2.51 -13.51 7.05
C HIS A 233 -3.15 -12.20 7.51
N VAL A 234 -4.47 -12.04 7.30
CA VAL A 234 -5.17 -10.79 7.62
C VAL A 234 -5.64 -10.78 9.08
N ILE A 235 -5.80 -9.59 9.65
CA ILE A 235 -6.47 -9.43 10.94
C ILE A 235 -7.91 -9.94 10.83
N GLY A 236 -8.35 -10.69 11.84
CA GLY A 236 -9.69 -11.30 11.87
C GLY A 236 -9.78 -12.70 11.28
N GLN A 237 -8.78 -13.16 10.52
CA GLN A 237 -8.85 -14.45 9.84
C GLN A 237 -8.96 -15.64 10.81
N ASP A 238 -8.27 -15.59 11.95
CA ASP A 238 -8.36 -16.64 12.98
C ASP A 238 -9.49 -16.41 14.01
N THR A 239 -10.01 -15.19 14.14
CA THR A 239 -10.95 -14.81 15.22
C THR A 239 -12.39 -14.67 14.75
N THR A 240 -12.63 -13.94 13.66
CA THR A 240 -13.98 -13.65 13.16
C THR A 240 -14.39 -14.53 12.00
N SER A 241 -13.44 -15.30 11.43
CA SER A 241 -13.66 -16.05 10.18
C SER A 241 -14.17 -15.13 9.06
N ILE A 242 -14.69 -15.69 7.97
CA ILE A 242 -15.28 -14.89 6.89
C ILE A 242 -16.57 -14.23 7.39
N VAL A 243 -16.59 -12.91 7.44
CA VAL A 243 -17.76 -12.09 7.80
C VAL A 243 -18.81 -12.14 6.69
N THR A 244 -18.37 -11.97 5.45
CA THR A 244 -19.20 -12.05 4.24
C THR A 244 -18.31 -12.25 3.01
N THR A 245 -18.93 -12.60 1.89
CA THR A 245 -18.28 -12.69 0.58
C THR A 245 -18.96 -11.75 -0.41
N LYS A 246 -18.17 -11.06 -1.25
CA LYS A 246 -18.68 -10.18 -2.30
C LYS A 246 -17.81 -10.27 -3.56
N SER A 247 -18.45 -10.39 -4.72
CA SER A 247 -17.77 -10.32 -6.02
C SER A 247 -17.87 -8.93 -6.62
N LEU A 248 -16.80 -8.50 -7.29
CA LEU A 248 -16.80 -7.36 -8.20
C LEU A 248 -16.48 -7.85 -9.61
N ALA A 249 -17.15 -7.32 -10.62
CA ALA A 249 -16.82 -7.60 -12.00
C ALA A 249 -15.78 -6.59 -12.51
N ASP A 250 -14.73 -7.09 -13.15
CA ASP A 250 -13.85 -6.27 -13.97
C ASP A 250 -14.66 -5.65 -15.12
N ALA A 251 -14.66 -4.33 -15.21
CA ALA A 251 -15.49 -3.56 -16.14
C ALA A 251 -15.05 -3.68 -17.61
N THR A 252 -13.86 -4.24 -17.89
CA THR A 252 -13.40 -4.49 -19.26
C THR A 252 -13.70 -5.92 -19.71
N THR A 253 -13.44 -6.90 -18.85
CA THR A 253 -13.49 -8.33 -19.19
C THR A 253 -14.77 -9.02 -18.71
N GLY A 254 -15.47 -8.43 -17.74
CA GLY A 254 -16.60 -9.06 -17.04
C GLY A 254 -16.19 -10.17 -16.07
N THR A 255 -14.89 -10.42 -15.89
CA THR A 255 -14.40 -11.45 -14.98
C THR A 255 -14.70 -11.06 -13.54
N GLU A 256 -15.28 -11.97 -12.76
CA GLU A 256 -15.53 -11.74 -11.34
C GLU A 256 -14.26 -11.93 -10.50
N VAL A 257 -14.03 -11.01 -9.58
CA VAL A 257 -13.06 -11.12 -8.49
C VAL A 257 -13.84 -11.22 -7.19
N THR A 258 -13.73 -12.36 -6.51
CA THR A 258 -14.44 -12.63 -5.27
C THR A 258 -13.58 -12.31 -4.06
N PHE A 259 -14.13 -11.53 -3.13
CA PHE A 259 -13.48 -11.10 -1.91
C PHE A 259 -14.21 -11.62 -0.68
N ASP A 260 -13.45 -12.09 0.30
CA ASP A 260 -13.95 -12.39 1.64
C ASP A 260 -13.59 -11.24 2.60
N LEU A 261 -14.57 -10.76 3.36
CA LEU A 261 -14.36 -9.76 4.40
C LEU A 261 -13.90 -10.44 5.69
N TYR A 262 -12.79 -9.98 6.22
CA TYR A 262 -12.32 -10.23 7.58
C TYR A 262 -12.34 -8.93 8.36
N ALA A 263 -12.70 -8.98 9.63
CA ALA A 263 -12.83 -7.77 10.43
C ALA A 263 -12.53 -8.04 11.89
N ASP A 264 -11.61 -7.29 12.49
CA ASP A 264 -11.34 -7.34 13.93
C ASP A 264 -10.61 -6.08 14.40
N LYS A 265 -10.49 -5.92 15.72
CA LYS A 265 -9.63 -4.91 16.31
C LYS A 265 -8.17 -5.25 16.07
N HIS A 266 -7.39 -4.24 15.74
CA HIS A 266 -5.95 -4.37 15.72
C HIS A 266 -5.45 -4.76 17.13
N PRO A 267 -4.55 -5.76 17.27
CA PRO A 267 -4.20 -6.31 18.58
C PRO A 267 -3.42 -5.33 19.49
N THR A 268 -2.78 -4.31 18.93
CA THR A 268 -1.96 -3.34 19.69
C THR A 268 -2.33 -1.88 19.48
N THR A 269 -3.30 -1.58 18.63
CA THR A 269 -3.80 -0.20 18.44
C THR A 269 -5.30 -0.16 18.74
N SER A 270 -5.87 1.03 18.79
CA SER A 270 -7.33 1.19 18.92
C SER A 270 -8.08 1.08 17.59
N GLN A 271 -7.38 0.79 16.49
CA GLN A 271 -7.97 0.76 15.16
C GLN A 271 -8.82 -0.50 14.97
N PHE A 272 -9.91 -0.36 14.25
CA PHE A 272 -10.71 -1.49 13.79
C PHE A 272 -10.40 -1.74 12.31
N VAL A 273 -9.89 -2.94 12.00
CA VAL A 273 -9.36 -3.29 10.68
C VAL A 273 -10.39 -4.11 9.94
N LEU A 274 -10.67 -3.72 8.70
CA LEU A 274 -11.59 -4.41 7.78
C LEU A 274 -10.84 -4.73 6.49
N THR A 275 -10.60 -6.02 6.22
CA THR A 275 -9.84 -6.45 5.05
C THR A 275 -10.72 -7.28 4.12
N TRP A 276 -10.93 -6.78 2.91
CA TRP A 276 -11.47 -7.57 1.81
C TRP A 276 -10.34 -8.32 1.11
N LYS A 277 -10.27 -9.63 1.30
CA LYS A 277 -9.21 -10.49 0.74
C LYS A 277 -9.73 -11.24 -0.47
N ALA A 278 -9.11 -11.03 -1.64
CA ALA A 278 -9.42 -11.77 -2.85
C ALA A 278 -9.14 -13.27 -2.64
N GLN A 279 -10.04 -14.13 -3.12
CA GLN A 279 -9.91 -15.59 -3.02
C GLN A 279 -8.81 -16.13 -3.95
N THR A 280 -8.47 -15.39 -5.00
CA THR A 280 -7.43 -15.73 -5.98
C THR A 280 -6.54 -14.52 -6.22
N ILE A 281 -5.28 -14.76 -6.59
CA ILE A 281 -4.37 -13.69 -7.01
C ILE A 281 -4.96 -12.95 -8.23
N THR A 282 -5.11 -11.63 -8.09
CA THR A 282 -5.65 -10.73 -9.12
C THR A 282 -4.59 -9.70 -9.51
N GLU A 283 -3.86 -10.00 -10.58
CA GLU A 283 -2.79 -9.15 -11.13
C GLU A 283 -3.29 -7.96 -11.93
N LYS A 284 -4.53 -8.05 -12.44
CA LYS A 284 -5.19 -7.02 -13.23
C LYS A 284 -6.59 -6.82 -12.72
N PHE A 285 -6.98 -5.58 -12.52
CA PHE A 285 -8.36 -5.23 -12.20
C PHE A 285 -8.65 -3.83 -12.70
N HIS A 286 -9.79 -3.70 -13.40
CA HIS A 286 -10.33 -2.46 -13.92
C HIS A 286 -11.77 -2.34 -13.42
N GLY A 287 -12.03 -1.57 -12.37
CA GLY A 287 -13.38 -1.51 -11.81
C GLY A 287 -13.54 -0.61 -10.59
N ASP A 288 -14.81 -0.43 -10.21
CA ASP A 288 -15.19 0.30 -8.99
C ASP A 288 -15.11 -0.62 -7.77
N VAL A 289 -14.25 -0.27 -6.82
CA VAL A 289 -14.10 -1.00 -5.55
C VAL A 289 -14.98 -0.43 -4.44
N TYR A 290 -15.64 0.71 -4.66
CA TYR A 290 -16.51 1.33 -3.66
C TYR A 290 -17.65 0.44 -3.16
N PRO A 291 -18.25 -0.49 -3.94
CA PRO A 291 -19.26 -1.41 -3.44
C PRO A 291 -18.80 -2.29 -2.25
N LEU A 292 -17.49 -2.51 -2.07
CA LEU A 292 -16.94 -3.19 -0.90
C LEU A 292 -17.00 -2.29 0.35
N ILE A 293 -16.71 -0.99 0.19
CA ILE A 293 -16.83 0.01 1.25
C ILE A 293 -18.30 0.25 1.59
N GLU A 294 -19.17 0.36 0.58
CA GLU A 294 -20.61 0.54 0.76
C GLU A 294 -21.23 -0.58 1.62
N TYR A 295 -20.78 -1.83 1.45
CA TYR A 295 -21.21 -2.93 2.33
C TYR A 295 -20.86 -2.64 3.80
N ILE A 296 -19.63 -2.18 4.07
CA ILE A 296 -19.18 -1.86 5.43
C ILE A 296 -20.11 -0.80 6.06
N LEU A 297 -20.40 0.28 5.32
CA LEU A 297 -21.24 1.39 5.79
C LEU A 297 -22.69 0.94 6.06
N ASN A 298 -23.20 0.00 5.26
CA ASN A 298 -24.59 -0.48 5.32
C ASN A 298 -24.77 -1.74 6.18
N SER A 299 -23.69 -2.29 6.75
CA SER A 299 -23.73 -3.52 7.54
C SER A 299 -24.55 -3.43 8.83
N GLY A 300 -24.78 -2.21 9.34
CA GLY A 300 -25.41 -1.98 10.65
C GLY A 300 -24.53 -2.33 11.85
N ASN A 301 -23.26 -2.68 11.64
CA ASN A 301 -22.33 -3.00 12.73
C ASN A 301 -21.81 -1.70 13.38
N SER A 302 -22.12 -1.50 14.67
CA SER A 302 -21.71 -0.30 15.41
C SER A 302 -20.19 -0.16 15.60
N SER A 303 -19.42 -1.21 15.33
CA SER A 303 -17.96 -1.19 15.39
C SER A 303 -17.32 -0.76 14.07
N TYR A 304 -18.10 -0.60 12.99
CA TYR A 304 -17.61 -0.23 11.67
C TYR A 304 -17.76 1.29 11.44
N PRO A 305 -17.04 1.88 10.46
CA PRO A 305 -17.27 3.26 10.09
C PRO A 305 -18.72 3.44 9.61
N ASN A 306 -19.31 4.58 9.96
CA ASN A 306 -20.60 4.99 9.43
C ASN A 306 -20.40 5.98 8.27
N SER A 307 -21.50 6.31 7.58
CA SER A 307 -21.51 7.19 6.42
C SER A 307 -20.95 8.60 6.69
N ASP A 308 -21.00 9.07 7.94
CA ASP A 308 -20.50 10.38 8.36
C ASP A 308 -18.97 10.46 8.52
N ALA A 309 -18.28 9.30 8.53
CA ALA A 309 -16.83 9.27 8.64
C ALA A 309 -16.15 9.73 7.35
N TYR A 310 -14.89 10.17 7.48
CA TYR A 310 -14.03 10.61 6.40
C TYR A 310 -13.06 9.49 6.03
N LEU A 311 -12.96 9.18 4.74
CA LEU A 311 -11.81 8.49 4.16
C LEU A 311 -10.69 9.51 3.99
N GLY A 312 -9.57 9.32 4.69
CA GLY A 312 -8.51 10.33 4.77
C GLY A 312 -7.27 10.03 3.96
N SER A 313 -7.08 8.79 3.53
CA SER A 313 -5.98 8.40 2.65
C SER A 313 -6.31 7.16 1.84
N PHE A 314 -5.59 7.00 0.74
CA PHE A 314 -5.63 5.87 -0.16
C PHE A 314 -4.20 5.58 -0.60
N GLY A 315 -3.72 4.38 -0.34
CA GLY A 315 -2.47 3.85 -0.85
C GLY A 315 -2.68 2.49 -1.52
N MET A 316 -1.84 2.16 -2.49
CA MET A 316 -1.76 0.83 -3.08
C MET A 316 -0.31 0.37 -3.07
N GLY A 317 -0.07 -0.89 -2.74
CA GLY A 317 1.28 -1.38 -2.62
C GLY A 317 1.35 -2.84 -2.22
N THR A 318 2.47 -3.18 -1.62
CA THR A 318 2.78 -4.53 -1.18
C THR A 318 3.39 -4.54 0.21
N GLU A 319 2.85 -5.38 1.09
CA GLU A 319 3.49 -5.68 2.36
C GLU A 319 4.56 -6.76 2.15
N ALA A 320 5.80 -6.41 2.48
CA ALA A 320 6.94 -7.32 2.41
C ALA A 320 7.11 -8.01 3.77
N TYR A 321 6.90 -9.34 3.80
CA TYR A 321 7.06 -10.12 5.01
C TYR A 321 8.44 -10.76 5.01
N ASP A 322 8.66 -11.75 4.15
CA ASP A 322 9.95 -12.43 4.05
C ASP A 322 10.12 -13.13 2.70
N SER A 323 11.38 -13.28 2.28
CA SER A 323 11.74 -13.98 1.06
C SER A 323 13.18 -14.49 1.16
N PRO A 324 13.46 -15.74 0.76
CA PRO A 324 14.82 -16.29 0.80
C PRO A 324 15.77 -15.66 -0.24
N SER A 325 15.22 -14.98 -1.24
CA SER A 325 15.95 -14.30 -2.32
C SER A 325 15.29 -12.97 -2.68
N ASN A 326 15.97 -12.14 -3.47
CA ASN A 326 15.36 -10.95 -4.02
C ASN A 326 14.11 -11.31 -4.85
N VAL A 327 13.07 -10.53 -4.65
CA VAL A 327 11.84 -10.54 -5.46
C VAL A 327 11.49 -9.10 -5.83
N THR A 328 10.88 -8.91 -6.99
CA THR A 328 10.48 -7.61 -7.51
C THR A 328 8.97 -7.57 -7.71
N PHE A 329 8.31 -6.67 -6.98
CA PHE A 329 6.96 -6.19 -7.32
C PHE A 329 7.09 -5.13 -8.41
N TYR A 330 6.36 -5.28 -9.51
CA TYR A 330 6.32 -4.29 -10.58
C TYR A 330 4.89 -3.91 -10.92
N CYS A 331 4.61 -2.62 -10.95
CA CYS A 331 3.33 -2.04 -11.30
C CYS A 331 3.51 -1.12 -12.52
N PRO A 332 3.33 -1.65 -13.75
CA PRO A 332 3.43 -0.86 -14.99
C PRO A 332 2.24 0.08 -15.20
N ASP A 333 1.07 -0.26 -14.67
CA ASP A 333 -0.14 0.53 -14.83
C ASP A 333 -0.86 0.67 -13.50
N PHE A 334 -1.17 1.90 -13.14
CA PHE A 334 -1.95 2.24 -11.98
C PHE A 334 -2.64 3.59 -12.22
N ALA A 335 -3.95 3.61 -12.06
CA ALA A 335 -4.76 4.80 -12.07
C ALA A 335 -5.90 4.66 -11.06
N VAL A 336 -6.27 5.78 -10.45
CA VAL A 336 -7.40 5.86 -9.53
C VAL A 336 -8.23 7.11 -9.81
N SER A 337 -9.55 6.96 -9.80
CA SER A 337 -10.48 8.09 -9.81
C SER A 337 -11.49 7.97 -8.68
N VAL A 338 -11.86 9.13 -8.13
CA VAL A 338 -12.81 9.25 -7.03
C VAL A 338 -13.89 10.22 -7.49
N GLU A 339 -15.12 9.73 -7.61
CA GLU A 339 -16.30 10.53 -7.98
C GLU A 339 -17.13 10.88 -6.74
#